data_AF-F0F332-F1
#
_entry.id   AF-F0F332-F1
#
_cell.length_a   1.000
_cell.length_b   1.000
_cell.length_c   1.000
_cell.angle_alpha   90.00
_cell.angle_beta   90.00
_cell.angle_gamma   90.00
#
_symmetry.space_group_name_H-M   'P 1'
#
loop_
_entity.id
_entity.type
_entity.pdbx_description
1 polymer ?
#
loop_
_entity_poly.entity_id
_entity_poly.type
_entity_poly.pdbx_seq_one_letter_code
_entity_poly.pdbx_strand_id
1 'polypeptide(L)'
;MSPCSRHGDCETCKELICIKGLESSLEILKHRVIQLTEQINKAKEHHKLGAFGADRWISNLGWRLAHIRTKIAFLENSEIPNGALLRISDEYDPSPVKLALLEKGMDIDVKKPETAKLDDLYRLMEM
;
A
#
# COMPACT_ATOMS: atom_id res chain seq x y z
N MET A 1 -10.74 -15.93 19.90
CA MET A 1 -10.41 -15.08 18.74
C MET A 1 -9.17 -15.67 18.08
N SER A 2 -9.21 -15.99 16.79
CA SER A 2 -8.01 -16.40 16.05
C SER A 2 -7.11 -15.18 15.78
N PRO A 3 -5.78 -15.34 15.70
CA PRO A 3 -4.89 -14.27 15.27
C PRO A 3 -5.26 -13.72 13.89
N CYS A 4 -4.99 -12.44 13.65
CA CYS A 4 -5.14 -11.84 12.33
C CYS A 4 -4.20 -12.50 11.32
N SER A 5 -4.73 -12.90 10.15
CA SER A 5 -3.98 -13.56 9.08
C SER A 5 -3.02 -12.64 8.32
N ARG A 6 -2.98 -11.34 8.64
CA ARG A 6 -2.03 -10.38 8.04
C ARG A 6 -0.67 -10.35 8.75
N HIS A 7 -0.51 -11.04 9.88
CA HIS A 7 0.79 -11.23 10.54
C HIS A 7 1.61 -9.93 10.73
N GLY A 8 0.94 -8.82 11.09
CA GLY A 8 1.58 -7.52 11.30
C GLY A 8 1.65 -6.61 10.08
N ASP A 9 1.16 -7.02 8.90
CA ASP A 9 1.01 -6.13 7.74
C ASP A 9 -0.28 -5.28 7.81
N CYS A 10 -0.45 -4.60 8.95
CA CYS A 10 -1.59 -3.73 9.23
C CYS A 10 -1.58 -2.47 8.35
N GLU A 11 -0.40 -2.04 7.93
CA GLU A 11 -0.17 -0.83 7.14
C GLU A 11 -0.80 -0.88 5.75
N THR A 12 -0.95 -2.06 5.16
CA THR A 12 -1.68 -2.27 3.89
C THR A 12 -3.06 -2.89 4.08
N CYS A 13 -3.43 -3.25 5.31
CA CYS A 13 -4.63 -4.03 5.60
C CYS A 13 -5.93 -3.28 5.27
N LYS A 14 -6.76 -3.86 4.40
CA LYS A 14 -8.10 -3.34 4.08
C LYS A 14 -9.09 -3.40 5.23
N GLU A 15 -8.84 -4.20 6.26
CA GLU A 15 -9.70 -4.28 7.46
C GLU A 15 -9.35 -3.20 8.49
N LEU A 16 -8.14 -2.63 8.41
CA LEU A 16 -7.72 -1.56 9.32
C LEU A 16 -8.31 -0.23 8.87
N ILE A 17 -9.03 0.43 9.78
CA ILE A 17 -9.57 1.77 9.58
C ILE A 17 -8.58 2.79 10.17
N CYS A 18 -8.16 3.75 9.35
CA CYS A 18 -7.38 4.90 9.80
C CYS A 18 -8.34 6.02 10.24
N ILE A 19 -8.19 6.52 11.46
CA ILE A 19 -9.07 7.55 12.02
C ILE A 19 -8.26 8.84 12.16
N LYS A 20 -8.78 9.93 11.60
CA LYS A 20 -8.12 11.24 11.70
C LYS A 20 -8.19 11.77 13.14
N GLY A 21 -7.10 12.36 13.61
CA GLY A 21 -7.00 12.91 14.96
C GLY A 21 -6.62 11.91 16.03
N LEU A 22 -6.35 10.63 15.68
CA LEU A 22 -5.68 9.71 16.59
C LEU A 22 -4.22 10.13 16.80
N GLU A 23 -3.82 10.18 18.06
CA GLU A 23 -2.48 10.57 18.47
C GLU A 23 -1.41 9.67 17.82
N SER A 24 -0.25 10.26 17.53
CA SER A 24 0.95 9.61 16.97
C SER A 24 0.79 8.94 15.60
N SER A 25 -0.43 8.80 15.05
CA SER A 25 -0.68 8.09 13.79
C SER A 25 0.10 8.73 12.62
N LEU A 26 0.08 10.06 12.52
CA LEU A 26 0.78 10.78 11.46
C LEU A 26 2.29 10.65 11.57
N GLU A 27 2.85 10.88 12.76
CA GLU A 27 4.30 10.81 12.99
C GLU A 27 4.86 9.40 12.77
N ILE A 28 4.14 8.36 13.20
CA ILE A 28 4.51 6.97 12.96
C ILE A 28 4.55 6.69 11.45
N LEU A 29 3.54 7.14 10.69
CA LEU A 29 3.51 6.94 9.24
C LEU A 29 4.61 7.71 8.53
N LYS A 30 4.93 8.94 8.94
CA LYS A 30 6.06 9.72 8.39
C LYS A 30 7.39 9.02 8.64
N HIS A 31 7.63 8.53 9.85
CA HIS A 31 8.81 7.73 10.15
C HIS A 31 8.87 6.47 9.29
N ARG A 32 7.71 5.83 9.05
CA ARG A 32 7.63 4.64 8.21
C ARG A 32 7.97 4.92 6.75
N VAL A 33 7.60 6.08 6.21
CA VAL A 33 8.00 6.52 4.86
C VAL A 33 9.53 6.56 4.73
N ILE A 34 10.23 7.09 5.73
CA ILE A 34 11.70 7.14 5.72
C ILE A 34 12.27 5.72 5.62
N GLN A 35 11.83 4.82 6.50
CA GLN A 35 12.27 3.43 6.52
C GLN A 35 12.01 2.69 5.20
N LEU A 36 10.81 2.87 4.62
CA LEU A 36 10.46 2.24 3.35
C LEU A 36 11.29 2.80 2.19
N THR A 37 11.56 4.10 2.19
CA THR A 37 12.38 4.74 1.15
C THR A 37 13.80 4.19 1.15
N GLU A 38 14.40 4.01 2.32
CA GLU A 38 15.70 3.34 2.46
C GLU A 38 15.68 1.90 1.93
N GLN A 39 14.64 1.13 2.26
CA GLN A 39 14.48 -0.26 1.80
C GLN A 39 14.31 -0.34 0.28
N ILE A 40 13.54 0.58 -0.30
CA ILE A 40 13.34 0.69 -1.75
C ILE A 40 14.65 1.00 -2.45
N ASN A 41 15.46 1.92 -1.92
CA ASN A 41 16.75 2.26 -2.51
C ASN A 41 17.68 1.05 -2.55
N LYS A 42 17.76 0.30 -1.45
CA LYS A 42 18.52 -0.98 -1.41
C LYS A 42 17.98 -1.99 -2.43
N ALA A 43 16.66 -2.14 -2.53
CA ALA A 43 16.05 -3.04 -3.50
C ALA A 43 16.38 -2.62 -4.95
N LYS A 44 16.38 -1.31 -5.24
CA LYS A 44 16.81 -0.76 -6.54
C LYS A 44 18.28 -1.05 -6.85
N GLU A 45 19.16 -0.91 -5.87
CA GLU A 45 20.59 -1.27 -6.01
C GLU A 45 20.77 -2.76 -6.32
N HIS A 46 20.12 -3.63 -5.54
CA HIS A 46 20.16 -5.08 -5.78
C HIS A 46 19.57 -5.46 -7.14
N HIS A 47 18.52 -4.78 -7.59
CA HIS A 47 17.95 -4.99 -8.93
C HIS A 47 18.95 -4.62 -10.03
N LYS A 48 19.69 -3.50 -9.90
CA LYS A 48 20.76 -3.12 -10.84
C LYS A 48 21.89 -4.15 -10.89
N LEU A 49 22.17 -4.83 -9.77
CA LEU A 49 23.15 -5.91 -9.69
C LEU A 49 22.63 -7.25 -10.23
N GLY A 50 21.39 -7.30 -10.74
CA GLY A 50 20.78 -8.53 -11.26
C GLY A 50 20.37 -9.53 -10.18
N ALA A 51 20.22 -9.08 -8.92
CA ALA A 51 19.79 -9.96 -7.84
C ALA A 51 18.37 -10.49 -8.11
N PHE A 52 18.22 -11.81 -8.12
CA PHE A 52 16.96 -12.47 -8.38
C PHE A 52 15.86 -12.02 -7.40
N GLY A 53 14.72 -11.59 -7.93
CA GLY A 53 13.54 -11.19 -7.16
C GLY A 53 13.57 -9.77 -6.57
N ALA A 54 14.63 -8.99 -6.81
CA ALA A 54 14.71 -7.61 -6.34
C ALA A 54 13.62 -6.69 -6.96
N ASP A 55 13.21 -6.97 -8.19
CA ASP A 55 12.09 -6.33 -8.89
C ASP A 55 10.75 -6.50 -8.14
N ARG A 56 10.50 -7.70 -7.61
CA ARG A 56 9.30 -7.99 -6.81
C ARG A 56 9.34 -7.23 -5.47
N TRP A 57 10.51 -7.13 -4.85
CA TRP A 57 10.68 -6.33 -3.64
C TRP A 57 10.39 -4.85 -3.89
N ILE A 58 10.88 -4.28 -4.99
CA ILE A 58 10.59 -2.89 -5.37
C ILE A 58 9.07 -2.69 -5.52
N SER A 59 8.39 -3.59 -6.24
CA SER A 59 6.94 -3.51 -6.46
C SER A 59 6.16 -3.58 -5.14
N ASN A 60 6.49 -4.54 -4.26
CA ASN A 60 5.82 -4.72 -2.98
C ASN A 60 6.05 -3.54 -2.02
N LEU A 61 7.28 -3.02 -1.96
CA LEU A 61 7.60 -1.86 -1.12
C LEU A 61 6.97 -0.57 -1.66
N GLY A 62 6.95 -0.39 -2.99
CA GLY A 62 6.28 0.73 -3.64
C GLY A 62 4.78 0.76 -3.34
N TRP A 63 4.13 -0.41 -3.41
CA TRP A 63 2.73 -0.57 -3.04
C TRP A 63 2.44 -0.14 -1.59
N ARG A 64 3.27 -0.62 -0.66
CA ARG A 64 3.16 -0.25 0.76
C ARG A 64 3.38 1.25 0.96
N LEU A 65 4.36 1.84 0.27
CA LEU A 65 4.63 3.27 0.33
C LEU A 65 3.44 4.10 -0.17
N ALA A 66 2.80 3.69 -1.26
CA ALA A 66 1.59 4.34 -1.77
C ALA A 66 0.47 4.35 -0.73
N HIS A 67 0.18 3.21 -0.09
CA HIS A 67 -0.84 3.11 0.97
C HIS A 67 -0.56 4.06 2.14
N ILE A 68 0.70 4.13 2.57
CA ILE A 68 1.10 4.99 3.67
C ILE A 68 0.99 6.47 3.30
N ARG A 69 1.41 6.85 2.09
CA ARG A 69 1.29 8.23 1.61
C ARG A 69 -0.16 8.67 1.46
N THR A 70 -1.05 7.80 0.99
CA THR A 70 -2.50 8.09 0.98
C THR A 70 -3.04 8.36 2.38
N LYS A 71 -2.64 7.56 3.38
CA LYS A 71 -3.02 7.78 4.78
C LYS A 71 -2.46 9.10 5.31
N ILE A 72 -1.21 9.42 5.01
CA ILE A 72 -0.59 10.71 5.40
C ILE A 72 -1.37 11.88 4.79
N ALA A 73 -1.63 11.85 3.47
CA ALA A 73 -2.38 12.91 2.79
C ALA A 73 -3.77 13.14 3.41
N PHE A 74 -4.47 12.05 3.76
CA PHE A 74 -5.73 12.12 4.50
C PHE A 74 -5.58 12.72 5.91
N LEU A 75 -4.55 12.32 6.64
CA LEU A 75 -4.27 12.83 7.99
C LEU A 75 -3.80 14.28 8.00
N GLU A 76 -3.16 14.77 6.95
CA GLU A 76 -2.68 16.16 6.83
C GLU A 76 -3.71 17.14 6.26
N ASN A 77 -4.71 16.65 5.52
CA ASN A 77 -5.71 17.50 4.91
C ASN A 77 -6.56 18.25 5.98
N SER A 78 -6.44 19.57 6.04
CA SER A 78 -7.13 20.43 7.02
C SER A 78 -8.64 20.54 6.80
N GLU A 79 -9.14 20.21 5.60
CA GLU A 79 -10.58 20.22 5.28
C GLU A 79 -11.31 18.99 5.84
N ILE A 80 -10.56 17.93 6.20
CA ILE A 80 -11.14 16.71 6.76
C ILE A 80 -11.21 16.86 8.29
N PRO A 81 -12.37 16.68 8.93
CA PRO A 81 -12.50 16.80 10.38
C PRO A 81 -11.88 15.60 11.12
N ASN A 82 -11.43 15.84 12.36
CA ASN A 82 -11.03 14.75 13.26
C ASN A 82 -12.22 13.79 13.51
N GLY A 83 -11.93 12.50 13.63
CA GLY A 83 -12.93 11.43 13.68
C GLY A 83 -13.34 10.89 12.30
N ALA A 84 -12.95 11.53 11.20
CA ALA A 84 -13.14 10.98 9.86
C ALA A 84 -12.41 9.63 9.71
N LEU A 85 -13.01 8.74 8.93
CA LEU A 85 -12.53 7.39 8.70
C LEU A 85 -11.97 7.26 7.28
N LEU A 86 -10.76 6.73 7.16
CA LEU A 86 -10.18 6.29 5.91
C LEU A 86 -10.03 4.77 5.93
N ARG A 87 -10.58 4.13 4.91
CA ARG A 87 -10.39 2.72 4.60
C ARG A 87 -9.93 2.60 3.16
N ILE A 88 -8.98 1.71 2.91
CA ILE A 88 -8.54 1.42 1.55
C ILE A 88 -9.56 0.49 0.90
N SER A 89 -10.02 0.86 -0.31
CA SER A 89 -11.02 0.08 -1.05
C SER A 89 -10.46 -1.29 -1.45
N ASP A 90 -11.34 -2.30 -1.53
CA ASP A 90 -11.02 -3.66 -1.95
C ASP A 90 -10.50 -3.75 -3.40
N GLU A 91 -10.72 -2.71 -4.20
CA GLU A 91 -10.15 -2.55 -5.54
C GLU A 91 -8.63 -2.30 -5.50
N TYR A 92 -8.17 -1.64 -4.44
CA TYR A 92 -6.76 -1.31 -4.18
C TYR A 92 -6.17 -2.22 -3.09
N ASP A 93 -6.65 -3.45 -2.92
CA ASP A 93 -5.95 -4.54 -2.20
C ASP A 93 -6.46 -5.89 -2.75
N PRO A 94 -6.30 -6.15 -4.07
CA PRO A 94 -6.82 -7.37 -4.65
C PRO A 94 -6.01 -8.57 -4.15
N SER A 95 -6.72 -9.53 -3.55
CA SER A 95 -6.12 -10.81 -3.15
C SER A 95 -5.38 -11.45 -4.33
N PRO A 96 -4.21 -12.10 -4.14
CA PRO A 96 -3.53 -12.84 -5.20
C PRO A 96 -4.43 -13.88 -5.87
N VAL A 97 -5.33 -14.48 -5.10
CA VAL A 97 -6.36 -15.40 -5.62
C VAL A 97 -7.33 -14.65 -6.52
N LYS A 98 -7.78 -13.45 -6.12
CA LYS A 98 -8.65 -12.59 -6.94
C LYS A 98 -7.97 -12.26 -8.27
N LEU A 99 -6.70 -11.84 -8.26
CA LEU A 99 -5.94 -11.55 -9.49
C LEU A 99 -5.82 -12.78 -10.40
N ALA A 100 -5.47 -13.94 -9.85
CA ALA A 100 -5.35 -15.18 -10.63
C ALA A 100 -6.70 -15.65 -11.21
N LEU A 101 -7.80 -15.42 -10.50
CA LEU A 101 -9.15 -15.70 -11.01
C LEU A 101 -9.55 -14.73 -12.14
N LEU A 102 -9.20 -13.44 -12.00
CA LEU A 102 -9.42 -12.41 -13.03
C LEU A 102 -8.62 -12.71 -14.31
N GLU A 103 -7.35 -13.13 -14.19
CA GLU A 103 -6.52 -13.55 -15.33
C GLU A 103 -7.13 -14.75 -16.07
N LYS A 104 -7.77 -15.67 -15.34
CA LYS A 104 -8.46 -16.84 -15.89
C LYS A 104 -9.85 -16.52 -16.44
N GLY A 105 -10.27 -15.25 -16.44
CA GLY A 105 -11.58 -14.83 -16.97
C GLY A 105 -12.76 -15.27 -16.11
N MET A 106 -12.53 -15.65 -14.84
CA MET A 106 -13.60 -15.94 -13.88
C MET A 106 -14.04 -14.65 -13.19
N ASP A 107 -14.59 -13.73 -13.97
CA ASP A 107 -15.16 -12.46 -13.50
C ASP A 107 -16.55 -12.72 -12.87
N ILE A 108 -16.56 -13.03 -11.57
CA ILE A 108 -17.78 -13.03 -10.77
C ILE A 108 -18.05 -11.58 -10.37
N ASP A 109 -18.75 -10.83 -11.24
CA ASP A 109 -19.36 -9.52 -10.95
C ASP A 109 -18.44 -8.40 -10.43
N VAL A 110 -17.12 -8.50 -10.65
CA VAL A 110 -16.16 -7.45 -10.30
C VAL A 110 -15.78 -6.70 -11.57
N LYS A 111 -16.15 -5.42 -11.67
CA LYS A 111 -15.59 -4.54 -12.72
C LYS A 111 -14.07 -4.59 -12.59
N LYS A 112 -13.36 -5.02 -13.64
CA LYS A 112 -11.89 -4.93 -13.71
C LYS A 112 -11.48 -3.48 -13.39
N PRO A 113 -10.86 -3.21 -12.23
CA PRO A 113 -10.24 -1.91 -12.03
C PRO A 113 -9.01 -1.85 -12.94
N GLU A 114 -8.74 -0.70 -13.54
CA GLU A 114 -7.43 -0.44 -14.12
C GLU A 114 -6.41 -0.57 -12.98
N THR A 115 -5.62 -1.64 -12.99
CA THR A 115 -4.55 -1.84 -12.03
C THR A 115 -3.44 -0.83 -12.29
N ALA A 116 -2.93 -0.20 -11.22
CA ALA A 116 -1.77 0.68 -11.31
C ALA A 116 -0.59 -0.06 -11.94
N LYS A 117 -0.03 0.49 -13.02
CA LYS A 117 1.19 -0.04 -13.63
C LYS A 117 2.39 0.29 -12.76
N LEU A 118 3.50 -0.41 -12.99
CA LEU A 118 4.75 -0.15 -12.28
C LEU A 118 5.21 1.32 -12.40
N ASP A 119 4.96 1.94 -13.57
CA ASP A 119 5.23 3.36 -13.79
C ASP A 119 4.35 4.28 -12.93
N ASP A 120 3.09 3.90 -12.68
CA ASP A 120 2.19 4.66 -11.80
C ASP A 120 2.66 4.58 -10.35
N LEU A 121 3.14 3.39 -9.93
CA LEU A 121 3.79 3.21 -8.64
C LEU A 121 5.04 4.10 -8.51
N TYR A 122 5.90 4.15 -9.52
CA TYR A 122 7.08 5.02 -9.48
C TYR A 122 6.73 6.49 -9.31
N ARG A 123 5.71 7.00 -10.02
CA ARG A 123 5.24 8.39 -9.85
C ARG A 123 4.73 8.65 -8.45
N LEU A 124 3.94 7.73 -7.90
CA LEU A 124 3.41 7.82 -6.54
C LEU A 124 4.52 7.73 -5.47
N MET A 125 5.66 7.13 -5.79
CA MET A 125 6.85 7.06 -4.95
C MET A 125 7.75 8.31 -5.01
N GLU A 126 7.54 9.17 -6.01
CA GLU A 126 8.31 10.43 -6.19
C GLU A 126 7.59 11.67 -5.60
N MET A 127 6.29 11.56 -5.29
CA MET A 127 5.53 12.57 -4.53
C MET A 127 5.98 12.71 -3.07
#